data_AF-A0A2S2PA21-F1
#
_entry.id   AF-A0A2S2PA21-F1
#
_cell.length_a   1.000
_cell.length_b   1.000
_cell.length_c   1.000
_cell.angle_alpha   90.00
_cell.angle_beta   90.00
_cell.angle_gamma   90.00
#
_symmetry.space_group_name_H-M   'P 1'
#
loop_
_entity.id
_entity.type
_entity.pdbx_description
1 polymer ?
#
loop_
_entity_poly.entity_id
_entity_poly.type
_entity_poly.pdbx_seq_one_letter_code
_entity_poly.pdbx_strand_id
1 'polypeptide(L)'
;MNRERILLLTPFFLSDNEYIGDVKTIDAMDTISSTASKLLKTLPSYKTTNYCTNYICPEFSIDPHSYEVIKLIAFDGHINIQESMDTFLEREEINCDNCDSKRYITVSVMTHILVELVSLPRGKVKCIRFL
;
A
#
# COMPACT_ATOMS: atom_id res chain seq x y z
N MET A 1 -18.04 -3.64 28.17
CA MET A 1 -16.93 -3.25 27.28
C MET A 1 -16.17 -4.42 26.63
N ASN A 2 -15.90 -5.55 27.29
CA ASN A 2 -15.26 -6.71 26.63
C ASN A 2 -16.23 -7.57 25.80
N ARG A 3 -17.50 -7.67 26.19
CA ARG A 3 -18.51 -8.49 25.51
C ARG A 3 -18.82 -8.01 24.09
N GLU A 4 -18.84 -6.69 23.87
CA GLU A 4 -19.10 -6.08 22.57
C GLU A 4 -17.93 -6.26 21.59
N ARG A 5 -16.69 -6.25 22.11
CA ARG A 5 -15.48 -6.55 21.33
C ARG A 5 -15.43 -8.00 20.87
N ILE A 6 -15.83 -8.94 21.74
CA ILE A 6 -15.93 -10.36 21.38
C ILE A 6 -16.98 -10.56 20.28
N LEU A 7 -18.14 -9.91 20.39
CA LEU A 7 -19.20 -9.95 19.39
C LEU A 7 -18.77 -9.38 18.02
N LEU A 8 -17.98 -8.30 18.00
CA LEU A 8 -17.43 -7.70 16.77
C LEU A 8 -16.43 -8.62 16.06
N LEU A 9 -15.69 -9.43 16.81
CA LEU A 9 -14.71 -10.38 16.27
C LEU A 9 -15.34 -11.74 15.92
N THR A 10 -16.56 -12.01 16.40
CA THR A 10 -17.25 -13.29 16.19
C THR A 10 -17.46 -13.64 14.71
N PRO A 11 -17.84 -12.71 13.81
CA PRO A 11 -17.91 -12.98 12.37
C PRO A 11 -16.56 -13.34 11.75
N PHE A 12 -15.46 -12.83 12.32
CA PHE A 12 -14.10 -13.14 11.90
C PHE A 12 -13.73 -14.60 12.25
N PHE A 13 -14.25 -15.16 13.35
CA PHE A 13 -14.00 -16.56 13.74
C PHE A 13 -14.94 -17.55 13.05
N LEU A 14 -16.12 -17.11 12.58
CA LEU A 14 -17.13 -17.98 11.97
C LEU A 14 -16.97 -18.17 10.46
N SER A 15 -16.02 -17.51 9.81
CA SER A 15 -15.74 -17.71 8.37
C SER A 15 -14.82 -18.92 8.16
N ASP A 16 -15.23 -19.84 7.29
CA ASP A 16 -14.58 -21.09 6.87
C ASP A 16 -13.05 -20.97 6.64
N ASN A 17 -12.26 -21.10 7.71
CA ASN A 17 -10.80 -21.11 7.63
C ASN A 17 -10.23 -22.33 8.36
N GLU A 18 -9.10 -22.83 7.86
CA GLU A 18 -8.39 -23.99 8.41
C GLU A 18 -7.87 -23.68 9.83
N TYR A 19 -8.35 -24.45 10.79
CA TYR A 19 -7.89 -24.44 12.19
C TYR A 19 -6.76 -25.47 12.35
N ILE A 20 -5.64 -25.07 12.96
CA ILE A 20 -4.62 -26.01 13.44
C ILE A 20 -4.64 -25.96 14.97
N GLY A 21 -5.12 -27.04 15.59
CA GLY A 21 -5.16 -27.16 17.06
C GLY A 21 -5.99 -26.08 17.74
N ASP A 22 -7.20 -25.81 17.26
CA ASP A 22 -8.13 -24.77 17.78
C ASP A 22 -7.63 -23.32 17.65
N VAL A 23 -6.47 -23.09 17.02
CA VAL A 23 -5.97 -21.76 16.69
C VAL A 23 -6.34 -21.43 15.25
N LYS A 24 -7.05 -20.32 15.07
CA LYS A 24 -7.35 -19.76 13.75
C LYS A 24 -6.04 -19.39 13.06
N THR A 25 -5.79 -19.92 11.87
CA THR A 25 -4.67 -19.47 11.05
C THR A 25 -4.92 -18.01 10.61
N ILE A 26 -3.90 -17.18 10.76
CA ILE A 26 -3.94 -15.76 10.38
C ILE A 26 -2.92 -15.60 9.25
N ASP A 27 -3.27 -14.82 8.24
CA ASP A 27 -2.29 -14.40 7.24
C ASP A 27 -1.18 -13.59 7.93
N ALA A 28 0.01 -14.17 7.94
CA ALA A 28 1.18 -13.57 8.57
C ALA A 28 1.57 -12.26 7.86
N MET A 29 1.40 -12.16 6.53
CA MET A 29 1.74 -10.96 5.77
C MET A 29 0.78 -9.82 6.04
N ASP A 30 -0.53 -10.08 6.10
CA ASP A 30 -1.50 -9.04 6.47
C ASP A 30 -1.24 -8.51 7.89
N THR A 31 -0.88 -9.41 8.82
CA THR A 31 -0.58 -9.03 10.20
C THR A 31 0.70 -8.21 10.30
N ILE A 32 1.77 -8.62 9.59
CA ILE A 32 3.05 -7.91 9.56
C ILE A 32 2.88 -6.55 8.88
N SER A 33 2.20 -6.49 7.73
CA SER A 33 1.94 -5.25 6.99
C SER A 33 1.13 -4.25 7.84
N SER A 34 0.03 -4.70 8.47
CA SER A 34 -0.77 -3.85 9.36
C SER A 34 0.03 -3.33 10.57
N THR A 35 0.90 -4.17 11.13
CA THR A 35 1.74 -3.79 12.28
C THR A 35 2.80 -2.78 11.84
N ALA A 36 3.45 -3.01 10.71
CA ALA A 36 4.43 -2.11 10.12
C ALA A 36 3.80 -0.74 9.83
N SER A 37 2.65 -0.67 9.15
CA SER A 37 1.98 0.60 8.86
C SER A 37 1.58 1.37 10.12
N LYS A 38 1.22 0.68 11.21
CA LYS A 38 0.90 1.34 12.50
C LYS A 38 2.14 1.85 13.21
N LEU A 39 3.22 1.07 13.24
CA LEU A 39 4.48 1.44 13.90
C LEU A 39 5.21 2.56 13.14
N LEU A 40 5.14 2.52 11.81
CA LEU A 40 5.87 3.43 10.92
C LEU A 40 5.04 4.62 10.45
N LYS A 41 3.84 4.82 11.01
CA LYS A 41 2.96 5.94 10.63
C LYS A 41 3.63 7.31 10.72
N THR A 42 4.53 7.50 11.69
CA THR A 42 5.30 8.74 11.86
C THR A 42 6.67 8.72 11.18
N LEU A 43 7.02 7.59 10.57
CA LEU A 43 8.28 7.32 9.89
C LEU A 43 7.96 6.62 8.57
N PRO A 44 7.47 7.32 7.55
CA PRO A 44 7.14 6.69 6.27
C PRO A 44 8.40 6.25 5.52
N SER A 45 8.28 5.18 4.74
CA SER A 45 9.34 4.70 3.83
C SER A 45 9.47 5.56 2.58
N TYR A 46 8.38 6.15 2.13
CA TYR A 46 8.32 6.93 0.88
C TYR A 46 7.48 8.19 1.05
N LYS A 47 7.81 9.20 0.25
CA LYS A 47 7.02 10.43 0.16
C LYS A 47 6.93 10.89 -1.28
N THR A 48 5.72 11.22 -1.70
CA THR A 48 5.47 11.87 -2.99
C THR A 48 5.67 13.37 -2.84
N THR A 49 6.31 13.99 -3.81
CA THR A 49 6.25 15.43 -4.01
C THR A 49 5.48 15.71 -5.29
N ASN A 50 4.65 16.74 -5.25
CA ASN A 50 3.75 17.06 -6.35
C ASN A 50 3.72 18.57 -6.59
N TYR A 51 4.42 19.00 -7.64
CA TYR A 51 4.59 20.41 -7.96
C TYR A 51 4.22 20.74 -9.40
N CYS A 52 3.53 21.86 -9.59
CA CYS A 52 3.28 22.44 -10.90
C CYS A 52 4.55 23.11 -11.43
N THR A 53 4.73 23.12 -12.75
CA THR A 53 5.80 23.88 -13.42
C THR A 53 5.56 25.39 -13.39
N ASN A 54 4.32 25.81 -13.22
CA ASN A 54 3.95 27.21 -13.10
C ASN A 54 3.89 27.65 -11.62
N TYR A 55 4.87 28.44 -11.19
CA TYR A 55 5.00 28.96 -9.83
C TYR A 55 3.87 29.91 -9.40
N ILE A 56 3.10 30.43 -10.35
CA ILE A 56 1.96 31.34 -10.08
C ILE A 56 0.65 30.53 -9.96
N CYS A 57 0.68 29.23 -10.24
CA CYS A 57 -0.48 28.37 -10.06
C CYS A 57 -0.96 28.41 -8.59
N PRO A 58 -2.26 28.64 -8.32
CA PRO A 58 -2.80 28.59 -6.96
C PRO A 58 -2.54 27.25 -6.27
N GLU A 59 -2.48 26.18 -7.05
CA GLU A 59 -2.09 24.85 -6.62
C GLU A 59 -0.68 24.53 -7.10
N PHE A 60 0.29 25.40 -6.82
CA PHE A 60 1.68 25.12 -7.16
C PHE A 60 2.18 23.84 -6.49
N SER A 61 1.87 23.62 -5.22
CA SER A 61 2.23 22.42 -4.46
C SER A 61 0.98 21.79 -3.88
N ILE A 62 0.87 20.47 -4.02
CA ILE A 62 -0.15 19.67 -3.30
C ILE A 62 0.54 19.00 -2.12
N ASP A 63 -0.21 18.81 -1.03
CA ASP A 63 0.32 18.17 0.16
C ASP A 63 0.92 16.80 -0.19
N PRO A 64 2.17 16.55 0.24
CA PRO A 64 2.87 15.32 -0.10
C PRO A 64 2.20 14.13 0.58
N HIS A 65 1.89 13.09 -0.20
CA HIS A 65 1.44 11.82 0.37
C HIS A 65 2.65 11.02 0.86
N SER A 66 2.44 10.19 1.87
CA SER A 66 3.49 9.36 2.44
C SER A 66 3.03 7.91 2.52
N TYR A 67 3.94 6.99 2.23
CA TYR A 67 3.67 5.56 2.25
C TYR A 67 4.61 4.88 3.22
N GLU A 68 4.08 4.11 4.17
CA GLU A 68 4.87 3.27 5.06
C GLU A 68 5.34 2.00 4.34
N VAL A 69 4.49 1.42 3.50
CA VAL A 69 4.75 0.19 2.73
C VAL A 69 4.19 0.31 1.32
N ILE A 70 4.89 -0.25 0.34
CA ILE A 70 4.38 -0.41 -1.02
C ILE A 70 4.17 -1.89 -1.32
N LYS A 71 3.18 -2.20 -2.17
CA LYS A 71 2.87 -3.57 -2.56
C LYS A 71 3.34 -3.80 -3.99
N LEU A 72 4.21 -4.80 -4.20
CA LEU A 72 4.58 -5.27 -5.53
C LEU A 72 3.93 -6.62 -5.80
N ILE A 73 3.28 -6.75 -6.94
CA ILE A 73 2.51 -7.93 -7.29
C ILE A 73 3.38 -8.87 -8.13
N ALA A 74 3.57 -10.09 -7.65
CA ALA A 74 4.17 -11.19 -8.39
C ALA A 74 3.05 -12.03 -9.03
N PHE A 75 3.06 -12.20 -10.35
CA PHE A 75 2.12 -13.08 -11.01
C PHE A 75 2.79 -14.42 -11.27
N ASP A 76 2.17 -15.51 -10.78
CA ASP A 76 2.67 -16.87 -10.97
C ASP A 76 4.11 -17.07 -10.42
N GLY A 77 4.42 -16.40 -9.31
CA GLY A 77 5.76 -16.40 -8.72
C GLY A 77 6.80 -15.61 -9.49
N HIS A 78 6.45 -14.99 -10.62
CA HIS A 78 7.33 -14.14 -11.39
C HIS A 78 7.16 -12.68 -11.00
N ILE A 79 8.25 -12.07 -10.53
CA ILE A 79 8.34 -10.64 -10.25
C ILE A 79 9.72 -10.12 -10.62
N ASN A 80 9.75 -9.00 -11.34
CA ASN A 80 10.95 -8.20 -11.50
C ASN A 80 10.89 -7.03 -10.51
N ILE A 81 11.54 -7.22 -9.36
CA ILE A 81 11.55 -6.21 -8.29
C ILE A 81 12.19 -4.92 -8.78
N GLN A 82 13.30 -5.01 -9.51
CA GLN A 82 14.02 -3.83 -10.02
C GLN A 82 13.12 -2.99 -10.92
N GLU A 83 12.54 -3.60 -11.95
CA GLU A 83 11.64 -2.92 -12.88
C GLU A 83 10.40 -2.34 -12.19
N SER A 84 9.82 -3.07 -11.23
CA SER A 84 8.65 -2.60 -10.48
C SER A 84 8.99 -1.40 -9.59
N MET A 85 10.18 -1.42 -8.96
CA MET A 85 10.68 -0.31 -8.17
C MET A 85 11.04 0.90 -9.04
N ASP A 86 11.68 0.67 -10.19
CA ASP A 86 12.03 1.73 -11.14
C ASP A 86 10.77 2.43 -11.64
N THR A 87 9.73 1.66 -11.99
CA THR A 87 8.42 2.19 -12.38
C THR A 87 7.77 2.99 -11.25
N PHE A 88 7.83 2.50 -10.01
CA PHE A 88 7.26 3.19 -8.85
C PHE A 88 7.98 4.51 -8.52
N LEU A 89 9.29 4.57 -8.73
CA LEU A 89 10.12 5.74 -8.46
C LEU A 89 10.21 6.69 -9.66
N GLU A 90 9.71 6.27 -10.83
CA GLU A 90 9.71 7.08 -12.04
C GLU A 90 8.93 8.37 -11.82
N ARG A 91 9.44 9.46 -12.39
CA ARG A 91 8.74 10.75 -12.38
C ARG A 91 7.53 10.67 -13.28
N GLU A 92 6.35 10.90 -12.72
CA GLU A 92 5.13 11.05 -13.49
C GLU A 92 4.93 12.51 -13.89
N GLU A 93 4.46 12.74 -15.11
CA GLU A 93 4.16 14.05 -15.67
C GLU A 93 2.68 14.09 -16.08
N ILE A 94 1.89 14.93 -15.39
CA ILE A 94 0.46 15.10 -15.64
C ILE A 94 0.16 16.56 -16.00
N ASN A 95 -1.01 16.82 -16.57
CA ASN A 95 -1.51 18.18 -16.75
C ASN A 95 -2.05 18.70 -15.41
N CYS A 96 -1.83 19.97 -15.11
CA CYS A 96 -2.40 20.59 -13.92
C CYS A 96 -3.87 20.96 -14.18
N ASP A 97 -4.77 20.61 -13.26
CA ASP A 97 -6.20 20.90 -13.46
C ASP A 97 -6.51 22.41 -13.39
N ASN A 98 -5.69 23.17 -12.64
CA ASN A 98 -5.91 24.60 -12.40
C ASN A 98 -5.13 25.54 -13.33
N CYS A 99 -4.23 25.00 -14.16
CA CYS A 99 -3.55 25.80 -15.19
C CYS A 99 -3.07 24.88 -16.32
N ASP A 100 -2.98 25.39 -17.55
CA ASP A 100 -2.54 24.61 -18.73
C ASP A 100 -1.03 24.23 -18.71
N SER A 101 -0.42 24.17 -17.53
CA SER A 101 0.98 23.81 -17.31
C SER A 101 1.11 22.36 -16.84
N LYS A 102 2.31 21.82 -16.97
CA LYS A 102 2.62 20.46 -16.55
C LYS A 102 2.88 20.39 -15.05
N ARG A 103 2.66 19.22 -14.48
CA ARG A 103 2.84 18.93 -13.07
C ARG A 103 3.64 17.65 -12.92
N TYR A 104 4.62 17.70 -12.03
CA TYR A 104 5.54 16.62 -11.77
C TYR A 104 5.24 15.97 -10.44
N ILE A 105 5.03 14.65 -10.48
CA ILE A 105 4.89 13.82 -9.30
C ILE A 105 6.15 12.96 -9.23
N THR A 106 6.86 13.03 -8.10
CA THR A 106 8.04 12.19 -7.87
C THR A 106 7.95 11.52 -6.51
N VAL A 107 8.35 10.26 -6.45
CA VAL A 107 8.46 9.52 -5.20
C VAL A 107 9.91 9.55 -4.73
N SER A 108 10.12 9.92 -3.48
CA SER A 108 11.43 9.85 -2.82
C SER A 108 11.43 8.80 -1.73
N VAL A 109 12.51 8.01 -1.69
CA VAL A 109 12.78 7.07 -0.59
C VAL A 109 13.25 7.85 0.64
N MET A 110 12.79 7.44 1.81
CA MET A 110 13.11 8.05 3.09
C MET A 110 14.23 7.27 3.80
N THR A 111 14.11 7.07 5.11
CA THR A 111 15.14 6.44 5.93
C THR A 111 15.17 4.92 5.82
N HIS A 112 14.08 4.31 5.37
CA HIS A 112 13.94 2.88 5.23
C HIS A 112 12.97 2.55 4.09
N ILE A 113 12.96 1.27 3.71
CA ILE A 113 12.23 0.73 2.58
C ILE A 113 11.44 -0.46 3.09
N LEU A 114 10.12 -0.42 3.01
CA LEU A 114 9.25 -1.58 3.19
C LEU A 114 8.51 -1.88 1.91
N VAL A 115 8.69 -3.11 1.44
CA VAL A 115 8.03 -3.65 0.27
C VAL A 115 7.33 -4.95 0.64
N GLU A 116 6.03 -5.00 0.39
CA GLU A 116 5.20 -6.19 0.52
C GLU A 116 5.11 -6.89 -0.84
N LEU A 117 5.55 -8.13 -0.91
CA LEU A 117 5.47 -8.94 -2.12
C LEU A 117 4.18 -9.76 -2.11
N VAL A 118 3.26 -9.43 -3.01
CA VAL A 118 1.96 -10.10 -3.11
C VAL A 118 1.99 -11.08 -4.28
N SER A 119 2.05 -12.38 -3.98
CA SER A 119 2.03 -13.42 -5.02
C SER A 119 0.60 -13.81 -5.39
N LEU A 120 0.20 -13.56 -6.63
CA LEU A 120 -1.08 -13.95 -7.19
C LEU A 120 -0.91 -15.13 -8.17
N PRO A 121 -1.62 -16.26 -7.98
CA PRO A 121 -1.55 -17.39 -8.90
C PRO A 121 -2.26 -17.10 -10.22
N ARG A 122 -1.76 -17.64 -11.35
CA ARG A 122 -2.46 -17.60 -12.64
C ARG A 122 -3.61 -18.61 -12.66
N GLY A 123 -4.83 -18.14 -12.37
CA GLY A 123 -6.05 -18.94 -12.45
C GLY A 123 -7.23 -18.24 -11.80
N LYS A 124 -8.46 -18.77 -11.98
CA LYS A 124 -9.66 -18.30 -11.27
C LYS A 124 -9.57 -18.63 -9.78
N VAL A 125 -8.66 -17.99 -9.06
CA VAL A 125 -8.74 -17.91 -7.61
C VAL A 125 -9.64 -16.73 -7.31
N LYS A 126 -10.79 -17.00 -6.68
CA LYS A 126 -11.63 -15.93 -6.13
C LYS A 126 -10.70 -15.10 -5.24
N CYS A 127 -10.39 -13.86 -5.63
CA CYS A 127 -9.88 -12.87 -4.69
C CYS A 127 -10.92 -12.77 -3.58
N ILE A 128 -10.66 -13.41 -2.44
CA ILE A 128 -11.46 -13.20 -1.24
C ILE A 128 -11.04 -11.83 -0.72
N ARG A 129 -11.78 -10.83 -1.18
CA ARG A 129 -11.70 -9.46 -0.67
C ARG A 129 -12.34 -9.49 0.71
N PHE A 130 -11.53 -9.54 1.77
CA PHE A 130 -12.03 -9.29 3.12
C PHE A 130 -12.31 -7.79 3.23
N LEU A 131 -13.61 -7.44 3.28
CA LEU A 131 -14.11 -6.12 3.69
C LEU A 131 -14.11 -6.03 5.21
#